data_AF-W2LCR3-F1
#
_entry.id   AF-W2LCR3-F1
#
_cell.length_a   1.000
_cell.length_b   1.000
_cell.length_c   1.000
_cell.angle_alpha   90.00
_cell.angle_beta   90.00
_cell.angle_gamma   90.00
#
_symmetry.space_group_name_H-M   'P 1'
#
loop_
_entity.id
_entity.type
_entity.pdbx_description
1 polymer ?
#
loop_
_entity_poly.entity_id
_entity_poly.type
_entity_poly.pdbx_seq_one_letter_code
_entity_poly.pdbx_strand_id
1 'polypeptide(L)'
;MAPNFDQRVYSHDAHPPSTLWTKDEYTKVWEHFLDKFAAIQSRFPAPIDRFEEEGRAKMQKIVMRMIERRAPITLVLPAFPFKSPNSTDKVLGKLPDRAEELSMERLERFCREVEEAYPPGCKMVIFSDGRVFNDLLGVSLSDLRAFENEMQAMVKEAGHTHIYFDSMDNYVKNVDDPIPEILERFN
;
A
#
# COMPACT_ATOMS: atom_id res chain seq x y z
N MET A 1 9.86 -8.39 -22.90
CA MET A 1 10.60 -7.22 -22.39
C MET A 1 9.58 -6.14 -22.10
N ALA A 2 9.27 -5.91 -20.82
CA ALA A 2 8.34 -4.87 -20.41
C ALA A 2 8.96 -3.49 -20.67
N PRO A 3 8.16 -2.48 -21.05
CA PRO A 3 8.66 -1.13 -21.28
C PRO A 3 9.24 -0.54 -19.99
N ASN A 4 10.36 0.16 -20.18
CA ASN A 4 11.20 0.78 -19.19
C ASN A 4 10.44 1.93 -18.52
N PHE A 5 9.84 1.69 -17.36
CA PHE A 5 9.47 2.77 -16.45
C PHE A 5 10.76 3.49 -16.06
N ASP A 6 10.72 4.81 -16.11
CA ASP A 6 11.82 5.70 -15.76
C ASP A 6 12.63 5.17 -14.57
N GLN A 7 13.81 4.60 -14.86
CA GLN A 7 14.86 4.27 -13.89
C GLN A 7 15.46 5.53 -13.23
N ARG A 8 14.76 6.67 -13.28
CA ARG A 8 15.24 7.98 -12.84
C ARG A 8 14.66 8.47 -11.51
N VAL A 9 13.89 7.63 -10.79
CA VAL A 9 13.47 7.93 -9.40
C VAL A 9 13.66 6.74 -8.43
N TYR A 10 14.52 5.78 -8.79
CA TYR A 10 15.25 5.02 -7.78
C TYR A 10 16.62 5.65 -7.69
N SER A 11 16.73 6.82 -7.03
CA SER A 11 18.05 7.24 -6.58
C SER A 11 18.55 6.15 -5.65
N HIS A 12 19.56 5.41 -6.12
CA HIS A 12 20.48 4.69 -5.26
C HIS A 12 21.25 5.76 -4.48
N ASP A 13 20.59 6.43 -3.54
CA ASP A 13 21.25 7.09 -2.43
C ASP A 13 21.68 6.00 -1.45
N ALA A 14 22.55 5.12 -1.94
CA ALA A 14 23.33 4.22 -1.14
C ALA A 14 24.29 5.08 -0.32
N HIS A 15 23.77 5.62 0.78
CA HIS A 15 24.63 6.06 1.86
C HIS A 15 25.49 4.85 2.26
N PRO A 16 26.82 4.99 2.36
CA PRO A 16 27.65 3.93 2.89
C PRO A 16 27.09 3.54 4.26
N PRO A 17 27.10 2.24 4.65
CA PRO A 17 26.56 1.84 5.94
C PRO A 17 27.44 2.43 7.03
N SER A 18 27.08 3.63 7.50
CA SER A 18 27.62 4.19 8.71
C SER A 18 27.05 3.34 9.84
N THR A 19 27.88 2.40 10.30
CA THR A 19 27.65 1.49 11.43
C THR A 19 26.63 0.38 11.16
N LEU A 20 27.13 -0.86 11.12
CA LEU A 20 26.30 -2.06 11.25
C LEU A 20 25.53 -1.97 12.57
N TRP A 21 24.20 -2.06 12.51
CA TRP A 21 23.39 -2.15 13.72
C TRP A 21 23.70 -3.43 14.50
N THR A 22 23.66 -3.30 15.81
CA THR A 22 23.66 -4.40 16.76
C THR A 22 22.36 -5.20 16.63
N LYS A 23 22.40 -6.46 17.09
CA LYS A 23 21.21 -7.31 17.15
C LYS A 23 20.07 -6.68 17.98
N ASP A 24 20.43 -5.90 19.00
CA ASP A 24 19.50 -5.18 19.86
C ASP A 24 18.75 -4.07 19.10
N GLU A 25 19.46 -3.27 18.29
CA GLU A 25 18.85 -2.24 17.43
C GLU A 25 17.87 -2.85 16.41
N TYR A 26 18.26 -3.94 15.76
CA TYR A 26 17.36 -4.66 14.85
C TYR A 26 16.10 -5.18 15.54
N THR A 27 16.25 -5.73 16.76
CA THR A 27 15.14 -6.24 17.55
C THR A 27 14.19 -5.12 17.95
N LYS A 28 14.73 -3.98 18.42
CA LYS A 28 13.95 -2.80 18.79
C LYS A 28 13.10 -2.27 17.65
N VAL A 29 13.67 -2.15 16.44
CA VAL A 29 12.89 -1.70 15.28
C VAL A 29 11.77 -2.68 14.92
N TRP A 30 12.06 -3.98 14.97
CA TRP A 30 11.05 -4.99 14.69
C TRP A 30 9.91 -4.99 15.72
N GLU A 31 10.24 -4.91 17.01
CA GLU A 31 9.24 -4.84 18.08
C GLU A 31 8.40 -3.56 17.99
N HIS A 32 9.03 -2.42 17.71
CA HIS A 32 8.32 -1.17 17.49
C HIS A 32 7.40 -1.25 16.26
N PHE A 33 7.88 -1.80 15.14
CA PHE A 33 7.06 -2.03 13.96
C PHE A 33 5.84 -2.89 14.27
N LEU A 34 6.00 -3.99 15.01
CA LEU A 34 4.89 -4.87 15.40
C LEU A 34 3.88 -4.17 16.30
N ASP A 35 4.35 -3.38 17.27
CA ASP A 35 3.48 -2.57 18.14
C ASP A 35 2.61 -1.62 17.32
N LYS A 36 3.20 -0.88 16.37
CA LYS A 36 2.44 0.03 15.50
C LYS A 36 1.54 -0.72 14.52
N PHE A 37 2.00 -1.85 14.00
CA PHE A 37 1.21 -2.66 13.08
C PHE A 37 -0.05 -3.22 13.75
N ALA A 38 0.03 -3.59 15.03
CA ALA A 38 -1.12 -4.05 15.80
C ALA A 38 -2.24 -3.01 15.89
N ALA A 39 -1.93 -1.71 15.74
CA ALA A 39 -2.91 -0.63 15.73
C ALA A 39 -3.68 -0.53 14.40
N ILE A 40 -3.19 -1.10 13.30
CA ILE A 40 -3.87 -1.10 11.99
C ILE A 40 -4.28 -2.50 11.53
N GLN A 41 -3.90 -3.54 12.27
CA GLN A 41 -4.22 -4.92 11.97
C GLN A 41 -5.71 -5.21 12.15
N SER A 42 -6.33 -5.79 11.11
CA SER A 42 -7.65 -6.42 11.23
C SER A 42 -7.53 -7.73 12.01
N ARG A 43 -8.45 -7.96 12.94
CA ARG A 43 -8.50 -9.19 13.75
C ARG A 43 -9.69 -10.02 13.34
N PHE A 44 -9.45 -11.28 13.03
CA PHE A 44 -10.52 -12.23 12.68
C PHE A 44 -10.59 -13.33 13.76
N PRO A 45 -11.74 -14.00 13.91
CA PRO A 45 -11.79 -15.18 14.76
C PRO A 45 -10.96 -16.31 14.13
N ALA A 46 -10.37 -17.14 14.99
CA ALA A 46 -9.84 -18.44 14.56
C ALA A 46 -10.99 -19.27 13.92
N PRO A 47 -10.72 -20.07 12.87
CA PRO A 47 -9.40 -20.41 12.32
C PRO A 47 -8.93 -19.50 11.17
N ILE A 48 -9.64 -18.41 10.85
CA ILE A 48 -9.31 -17.53 9.72
C ILE A 48 -8.06 -16.71 10.03
N ASP A 49 -7.93 -16.22 11.26
CA ASP A 49 -6.75 -15.47 11.69
C ASP A 49 -5.57 -16.41 11.99
N ARG A 50 -4.56 -16.35 11.12
CA ARG A 50 -3.35 -17.19 11.19
C ARG A 50 -2.10 -16.32 11.35
N PHE A 51 -2.27 -15.05 11.77
CA PHE A 51 -1.16 -14.13 11.88
C PHE A 51 -0.11 -14.60 12.89
N GLU A 52 -0.51 -14.95 14.11
CA GLU A 52 0.44 -15.39 15.13
C GLU A 52 1.10 -16.74 14.80
N GLU A 53 0.36 -17.66 14.17
CA GLU A 53 0.85 -19.00 13.83
C GLU A 53 1.87 -19.00 12.69
N GLU A 54 1.64 -18.16 11.66
CA GLU A 54 2.47 -18.17 10.44
C GLU A 54 2.80 -16.78 9.91
N GLY A 55 1.83 -15.85 9.94
CA GLY A 55 1.95 -14.54 9.31
C GLY A 55 3.09 -13.70 9.90
N ARG A 56 3.23 -13.69 11.23
CA ARG A 56 4.22 -12.89 11.97
C ARG A 56 5.64 -13.26 11.59
N ALA A 57 5.96 -14.56 11.54
CA ALA A 57 7.29 -15.04 11.16
C ALA A 57 7.61 -14.74 9.68
N LYS A 58 6.64 -14.90 8.78
CA LYS A 58 6.77 -14.55 7.35
C LYS A 58 7.02 -13.05 7.18
N MET A 59 6.25 -12.22 7.87
CA MET A 59 6.38 -10.77 7.85
C MET A 59 7.73 -10.32 8.39
N GLN A 60 8.16 -10.86 9.54
CA GLN A 60 9.47 -10.56 10.12
C GLN A 60 10.60 -10.78 9.11
N LYS A 61 10.60 -11.92 8.43
CA LYS A 61 11.63 -12.24 7.43
C LYS A 61 11.69 -11.22 6.29
N ILE A 62 10.54 -10.69 5.85
CA ILE A 62 10.46 -9.71 4.76
C ILE A 62 10.90 -8.33 5.26
N VAL A 63 10.36 -7.88 6.40
CA VAL A 63 10.68 -6.58 6.99
C VAL A 63 12.16 -6.48 7.37
N MET A 64 12.70 -7.52 8.02
CA MET A 64 14.12 -7.57 8.41
C MET A 64 15.05 -7.43 7.20
N ARG A 65 14.71 -8.02 6.05
CA ARG A 65 15.51 -7.86 4.82
C ARG A 65 15.58 -6.40 4.36
N MET A 66 14.52 -5.62 4.55
CA MET A 66 14.52 -4.19 4.21
C MET A 66 15.36 -3.40 5.21
N ILE A 67 15.20 -3.70 6.51
CA ILE A 67 15.96 -3.07 7.60
C ILE A 67 17.47 -3.30 7.46
N GLU A 68 17.88 -4.55 7.20
CA GLU A 68 19.28 -4.93 6.98
C GLU A 68 19.91 -4.18 5.80
N ARG A 69 19.11 -3.83 4.79
CA ARG A 69 19.53 -3.08 3.60
C ARG A 69 19.44 -1.56 3.76
N ARG A 70 19.03 -1.06 4.93
CA ARG A 70 18.72 0.37 5.15
C ARG A 70 17.71 0.93 4.16
N ALA A 71 16.82 0.08 3.65
CA ALA A 71 15.78 0.47 2.71
C ALA A 71 14.48 0.78 3.45
N PRO A 72 13.65 1.74 2.96
CA PRO A 72 12.33 1.97 3.50
C PRO A 72 11.50 0.68 3.54
N ILE A 73 10.74 0.45 4.61
CA ILE A 73 9.81 -0.67 4.70
C ILE A 73 8.63 -0.38 3.77
N THR A 74 8.48 -1.13 2.68
CA THR A 74 7.38 -0.91 1.73
C THR A 74 6.25 -1.90 2.01
N LEU A 75 5.09 -1.39 2.37
CA LEU A 75 3.84 -2.14 2.45
C LEU A 75 3.02 -1.86 1.18
N VAL A 76 2.44 -2.92 0.63
CA VAL A 76 1.50 -2.82 -0.49
C VAL A 76 0.14 -3.28 0.02
N LEU A 77 -0.86 -2.42 -0.09
CA LEU A 77 -2.22 -2.65 0.36
C LEU A 77 -3.15 -2.61 -0.86
N PRO A 78 -3.63 -3.76 -1.34
CA PRO A 78 -4.73 -3.82 -2.30
C PRO A 78 -6.00 -3.28 -1.63
N ALA A 79 -6.43 -2.08 -2.01
CA ALA A 79 -7.56 -1.40 -1.39
C ALA A 79 -8.01 -0.17 -2.19
N PHE A 80 -9.12 0.42 -1.73
CA PHE A 80 -9.72 1.64 -2.27
C PHE A 80 -10.03 1.57 -3.78
N PRO A 81 -10.77 0.54 -4.25
CA PRO A 81 -11.11 0.40 -5.66
C PRO A 81 -12.04 1.52 -6.16
N PHE A 82 -13.11 1.76 -5.41
CA PHE A 82 -14.20 2.72 -5.65
C PHE A 82 -15.26 2.59 -4.54
N LYS A 83 -16.22 3.51 -4.50
CA LYS A 83 -17.41 3.39 -3.65
C LYS A 83 -18.38 2.31 -4.14
N SER A 84 -19.15 1.73 -3.21
CA SER A 84 -20.19 0.76 -3.55
C SER A 84 -21.20 1.34 -4.55
N PRO A 85 -21.62 0.57 -5.58
CA PRO A 85 -22.70 0.98 -6.48
C PRO A 85 -24.05 1.19 -5.78
N ASN A 86 -24.25 0.64 -4.58
CA ASN A 86 -25.45 0.91 -3.78
C ASN A 86 -25.33 2.30 -3.11
N SER A 87 -25.65 3.34 -3.87
CA SER A 87 -25.68 4.72 -3.40
C SER A 87 -26.92 5.09 -2.58
N THR A 88 -27.88 4.17 -2.41
CA THR A 88 -29.09 4.42 -1.63
C THR A 88 -28.87 4.11 -0.15
N ASP A 89 -28.25 2.96 0.15
CA ASP A 89 -28.18 2.45 1.52
C ASP A 89 -26.76 2.39 2.10
N LYS A 90 -25.71 2.46 1.27
CA LYS A 90 -24.33 2.14 1.69
C LYS A 90 -23.34 3.29 1.63
N VAL A 91 -23.48 4.20 0.67
CA VAL A 91 -22.49 5.26 0.43
C VAL A 91 -23.18 6.58 0.11
N LEU A 92 -22.50 7.69 0.39
CA LEU A 92 -23.03 9.04 0.18
C LEU A 92 -22.88 9.53 -1.27
N GLY A 93 -22.09 8.83 -2.07
CA GLY A 93 -21.79 9.18 -3.45
C GLY A 93 -20.76 8.25 -4.06
N LYS A 94 -20.25 8.62 -5.24
CA LYS A 94 -19.25 7.83 -5.96
C LYS A 94 -17.81 8.22 -5.63
N LEU A 95 -17.60 9.43 -5.12
CA LEU A 95 -16.29 9.95 -4.74
C LEU A 95 -15.92 9.52 -3.32
N PRO A 96 -14.62 9.50 -2.98
CA PRO A 96 -14.16 9.37 -1.60
C PRO A 96 -14.83 10.41 -0.71
N ASP A 97 -15.06 10.02 0.54
CA ASP A 97 -15.61 10.89 1.57
C ASP A 97 -14.76 10.79 2.85
N ARG A 98 -15.30 11.27 3.97
CA ARG A 98 -14.59 11.32 5.24
C ARG A 98 -14.09 9.94 5.70
N ALA A 99 -14.72 8.85 5.26
CA ALA A 99 -14.26 7.50 5.60
C ALA A 99 -12.88 7.21 5.00
N GLU A 100 -12.67 7.53 3.72
CA GLU A 100 -11.37 7.35 3.07
C GLU A 100 -10.34 8.32 3.65
N GLU A 101 -10.69 9.59 3.86
CA GLU A 101 -9.78 10.58 4.46
C GLU A 101 -9.20 10.09 5.80
N LEU A 102 -10.07 9.66 6.73
CA LEU A 102 -9.66 9.14 8.04
C LEU A 102 -8.85 7.83 7.93
N SER A 103 -9.16 7.01 6.93
CA SER A 103 -8.42 5.78 6.66
C SER A 103 -7.00 6.09 6.20
N MET A 104 -6.82 7.06 5.30
CA MET A 104 -5.50 7.51 4.84
C MET A 104 -4.70 8.17 5.97
N GLU A 105 -5.35 9.00 6.80
CA GLU A 105 -4.70 9.60 7.97
C GLU A 105 -4.17 8.53 8.94
N ARG A 106 -4.94 7.45 9.14
CA ARG A 106 -4.52 6.33 10.00
C ARG A 106 -3.31 5.59 9.43
N LEU A 107 -3.27 5.36 8.11
CA LEU A 107 -2.13 4.71 7.46
C LEU A 107 -0.88 5.60 7.47
N GLU A 108 -1.04 6.90 7.20
CA GLU A 108 0.03 7.89 7.29
C GLU A 108 0.63 7.94 8.70
N ARG A 109 -0.23 7.97 9.73
CA ARG A 109 0.19 7.95 11.13
C ARG A 109 1.02 6.71 11.46
N PHE A 110 0.56 5.53 11.03
CA PHE A 110 1.32 4.29 11.20
C PHE A 110 2.71 4.38 10.57
N CYS A 111 2.81 4.86 9.32
CA CYS A 111 4.10 5.01 8.65
C CYS A 111 5.05 5.97 9.38
N ARG A 112 4.53 7.13 9.82
CA ARG A 112 5.30 8.11 10.60
C ARG A 112 5.80 7.53 11.92
N GLU A 113 4.95 6.81 12.65
CA GLU A 113 5.34 6.17 13.92
C GLU A 113 6.42 5.10 13.69
N VAL A 114 6.40 4.37 12.57
CA VAL A 114 7.49 3.44 12.21
C VAL A 114 8.79 4.20 11.91
N GLU A 115 8.71 5.33 11.19
CA GLU A 115 9.87 6.16 10.84
C GLU A 115 10.60 6.71 12.09
N GLU A 116 9.88 7.01 13.17
CA GLU A 116 10.47 7.45 14.45
C GLU A 116 11.51 6.45 15.00
N ALA A 117 11.31 5.15 14.81
CA ALA A 117 12.25 4.10 15.23
C ALA A 117 13.21 3.65 14.10
N TYR A 118 12.84 3.91 12.84
CA TYR A 118 13.58 3.45 11.66
C TYR A 118 13.72 4.60 10.65
N PRO A 119 14.82 5.37 10.67
CA PRO A 119 14.97 6.59 9.86
C PRO A 119 14.80 6.44 8.34
N PRO A 120 15.14 5.29 7.69
CA PRO A 120 14.79 5.09 6.27
C PRO A 120 13.28 5.06 6.01
N GLY A 121 12.47 4.91 7.06
CA GLY A 121 11.04 5.13 7.04
C GLY A 121 10.22 3.95 6.52
N CYS A 122 8.95 4.25 6.29
CA CYS A 122 7.92 3.32 5.90
C CYS A 122 7.11 3.91 4.74
N LYS A 123 6.80 3.11 3.73
CA LYS A 123 6.00 3.51 2.56
C LYS A 123 4.75 2.65 2.50
N MET A 124 3.60 3.28 2.36
CA MET A 124 2.33 2.62 2.10
C MET A 124 1.95 2.84 0.64
N VAL A 125 1.98 1.77 -0.15
CA VAL A 125 1.49 1.78 -1.53
C VAL A 125 0.06 1.25 -1.52
N ILE A 126 -0.90 2.13 -1.78
CA ILE A 126 -2.27 1.75 -2.09
C ILE A 126 -2.28 1.24 -3.53
N PHE A 127 -2.46 -0.07 -3.68
CA PHE A 127 -2.62 -0.69 -4.99
C PHE A 127 -4.12 -0.77 -5.30
N SER A 128 -4.62 0.13 -6.15
CA SER A 128 -6.03 0.12 -6.55
C SER A 128 -6.35 -1.17 -7.30
N ASP A 129 -7.25 -1.98 -6.75
CA ASP A 129 -7.77 -3.20 -7.35
C ASP A 129 -9.07 -2.97 -8.14
N GLY A 130 -9.51 -1.71 -8.26
CA GLY A 130 -10.75 -1.35 -8.94
C GLY A 130 -10.78 -1.80 -10.39
N ARG A 131 -9.65 -1.70 -11.10
CA ARG A 131 -9.56 -2.08 -12.51
C ARG A 131 -9.79 -3.58 -12.73
N VAL A 132 -9.58 -4.43 -11.72
CA VAL A 132 -9.75 -5.88 -11.84
C VAL A 132 -11.23 -6.29 -11.83
N PHE A 133 -12.11 -5.52 -11.18
CA PHE A 133 -13.49 -5.95 -10.89
C PHE A 133 -14.57 -4.90 -11.21
N ASN A 134 -14.22 -3.75 -11.81
CA ASN A 134 -15.18 -2.67 -12.05
C ASN A 134 -16.33 -3.10 -12.97
N ASP A 135 -16.03 -3.91 -13.98
CA ASP A 135 -17.00 -4.47 -14.93
C ASP A 135 -18.01 -5.40 -14.23
N LEU A 136 -17.53 -6.30 -13.38
CA LEU A 136 -18.34 -7.21 -12.58
C LEU A 136 -19.30 -6.46 -11.64
N LEU A 137 -18.85 -5.31 -11.13
CA LEU A 137 -19.61 -4.49 -10.18
C LEU A 137 -20.38 -3.36 -10.85
N GLY A 138 -20.36 -3.26 -12.19
CA GLY A 138 -21.11 -2.24 -12.95
C GLY A 138 -20.59 -0.81 -12.73
N VAL A 139 -19.33 -0.65 -12.34
CA VAL A 139 -18.67 0.64 -12.13
C VAL A 139 -17.96 1.07 -13.42
N SER A 140 -18.32 2.26 -13.92
CA SER A 140 -17.70 2.82 -15.13
C SER A 140 -16.23 3.18 -14.90
N LEU A 141 -15.41 3.10 -15.94
CA LEU A 141 -14.01 3.54 -15.87
C LEU A 141 -13.88 5.03 -15.51
N SER A 142 -14.85 5.86 -15.91
CA SER A 142 -14.89 7.28 -15.53
C SER A 142 -15.11 7.47 -14.04
N ASP A 143 -16.01 6.69 -13.42
CA ASP A 143 -16.27 6.77 -11.98
C ASP A 143 -15.05 6.27 -11.18
N LEU A 144 -14.42 5.18 -11.64
CA LEU A 144 -13.18 4.67 -11.05
C LEU A 144 -12.07 5.72 -11.09
N ARG A 145 -11.80 6.30 -12.27
CA ARG A 145 -10.76 7.34 -12.42
C ARG A 145 -11.07 8.58 -11.59
N ALA A 146 -12.34 8.98 -11.51
CA ALA A 146 -12.75 10.11 -10.68
C ALA A 146 -12.49 9.83 -9.19
N PHE A 147 -12.79 8.61 -8.72
CA PHE A 147 -12.49 8.19 -7.35
C PHE A 147 -10.98 8.19 -7.07
N GLU A 148 -10.17 7.61 -7.96
CA GLU A 148 -8.71 7.56 -7.80
C GLU A 148 -8.07 8.95 -7.79
N ASN A 149 -8.51 9.85 -8.68
CA ASN A 149 -8.03 11.23 -8.73
C ASN A 149 -8.33 11.98 -7.44
N GLU A 150 -9.53 11.80 -6.88
CA GLU A 150 -9.93 12.44 -5.63
C GLU A 150 -9.15 11.87 -4.43
N MET A 151 -8.89 10.57 -4.39
CA MET A 151 -8.02 9.95 -3.37
C MET A 151 -6.61 10.57 -3.39
N GLN A 152 -6.03 10.76 -4.59
CA GLN A 152 -4.73 11.40 -4.74
C GLN A 152 -4.76 12.87 -4.32
N ALA A 153 -5.84 13.59 -4.64
CA ALA A 153 -6.04 14.97 -4.20
C ALA A 153 -6.11 15.07 -2.66
N MET A 154 -6.90 14.23 -2.00
CA MET A 154 -7.02 14.20 -0.53
C MET A 154 -5.66 13.97 0.15
N VAL A 155 -4.88 13.01 -0.33
CA VAL A 155 -3.54 12.71 0.22
C VAL A 155 -2.60 13.91 0.06
N LYS A 156 -2.64 14.57 -1.10
CA LYS A 156 -1.84 15.77 -1.39
C LYS A 156 -2.26 16.95 -0.52
N GLU A 157 -3.56 17.21 -0.39
CA GLU A 157 -4.11 18.31 0.40
C GLU A 157 -3.84 18.14 1.90
N ALA A 158 -3.90 16.90 2.39
CA ALA A 158 -3.55 16.57 3.77
C ALA A 158 -2.03 16.53 4.04
N GLY A 159 -1.20 16.74 3.01
CA GLY A 159 0.26 16.77 3.13
C GLY A 159 0.88 15.44 3.54
N HIS A 160 0.24 14.32 3.24
CA HIS A 160 0.74 12.98 3.55
C HIS A 160 1.97 12.67 2.69
N THR A 161 3.04 12.16 3.31
CA THR A 161 4.33 11.91 2.62
C THR A 161 4.68 10.44 2.50
N HIS A 162 3.93 9.55 3.16
CA HIS A 162 4.21 8.11 3.19
C HIS A 162 3.25 7.29 2.32
N ILE A 163 2.20 7.92 1.81
CA ILE A 163 1.17 7.29 0.99
C ILE A 163 1.50 7.46 -0.49
N TYR A 164 1.45 6.36 -1.23
CA TYR A 164 1.66 6.28 -2.67
C TYR A 164 0.51 5.50 -3.31
N PHE A 165 0.21 5.80 -4.57
CA PHE A 165 -0.80 5.08 -5.34
C PHE A 165 -0.15 4.32 -6.50
N ASP A 166 -0.63 3.11 -6.72
CA ASP A 166 -0.27 2.28 -7.86
C ASP A 166 -1.51 1.54 -8.35
N SER A 167 -1.49 1.07 -9.59
CA SER A 167 -2.61 0.33 -10.17
C SER A 167 -2.15 -0.59 -11.29
N MET A 168 -3.03 -1.50 -11.69
CA MET A 168 -2.77 -2.44 -12.79
C MET A 168 -2.46 -1.74 -14.12
N ASP A 169 -3.01 -0.53 -14.35
CA ASP A 169 -2.80 0.26 -15.56
C ASP A 169 -1.32 0.63 -15.76
N ASN A 170 -0.54 0.72 -14.67
CA ASN A 170 0.90 0.96 -14.75
C ASN A 170 1.69 -0.27 -15.25
N TYR A 171 1.10 -1.45 -15.35
CA TYR A 171 1.82 -2.68 -15.71
C TYR A 171 1.38 -3.29 -17.03
N VAL A 172 0.36 -2.71 -17.66
CA VAL A 172 -0.16 -3.12 -18.96
C VAL A 172 0.09 -2.03 -20.00
N LYS A 173 -0.02 -2.38 -21.28
CA LYS A 173 -0.13 -1.35 -22.32
C LYS A 173 -1.42 -0.58 -22.04
N ASN A 174 -1.48 0.72 -22.37
CA ASN A 174 -2.70 1.52 -22.26
C ASN A 174 -3.81 0.97 -23.18
N VAL A 175 -4.42 -0.14 -22.78
CA VAL A 175 -5.52 -0.82 -23.44
C VAL A 175 -6.75 -0.65 -22.58
N ASP A 176 -7.91 -0.54 -23.24
CA ASP A 176 -9.17 -0.34 -22.53
C ASP A 176 -9.50 -1.50 -21.60
N ASP A 177 -9.01 -2.71 -21.88
CA ASP A 177 -9.08 -3.89 -20.99
C ASP A 177 -7.69 -4.51 -20.78
N PRO A 178 -7.11 -4.40 -19.57
CA PRO A 178 -5.79 -4.92 -19.24
C PRO A 178 -5.74 -6.43 -19.00
N ILE A 179 -6.90 -7.08 -18.77
CA ILE A 179 -6.97 -8.48 -18.34
C ILE A 179 -6.37 -9.45 -19.38
N PRO A 180 -6.69 -9.34 -20.68
CA PRO A 180 -6.15 -10.25 -21.69
C PRO A 180 -4.61 -10.27 -21.75
N GLU A 181 -3.97 -9.10 -21.68
CA GLU A 181 -2.50 -9.00 -21.71
C GLU A 181 -1.87 -9.66 -20.47
N ILE A 182 -2.49 -9.53 -19.31
CA ILE A 182 -2.00 -10.16 -18.08
C ILE A 182 -2.12 -11.67 -18.17
N LEU A 183 -3.25 -12.18 -18.67
CA LEU A 183 -3.43 -13.60 -18.88
C LEU A 183 -2.40 -14.17 -19.88
N GLU A 184 -2.05 -13.43 -20.93
CA GLU A 184 -0.99 -13.83 -21.86
C GLU A 184 0.42 -13.84 -21.22
N ARG A 185 0.70 -12.92 -20.29
CA ARG A 185 2.03 -12.82 -19.66
C ARG A 185 2.29 -13.87 -18.59
N PHE A 186 1.24 -14.38 -17.93
CA PHE A 186 1.35 -15.29 -16.80
C PHE A 186 0.80 -16.70 -17.07
N ASN A 187 0.32 -16.98 -18.29
CA ASN A 187 0.15 -18.34 -18.83
C ASN A 187 1.43 -18.81 -19.51
#